data_AF-A0A4R2U2K6-F1
#
_entry.id   AF-A0A4R2U2K6-F1
#
_cell.length_a   1.000
_cell.length_b   1.000
_cell.length_c   1.000
_cell.angle_alpha   90.00
_cell.angle_beta   90.00
_cell.angle_gamma   90.00
#
_symmetry.space_group_name_H-M   'P 1'
#
loop_
_entity.id
_entity.type
_entity.pdbx_description
1 polymer ?
#
loop_
_entity_poly.entity_id
_entity_poly.type
_entity_poly.pdbx_seq_one_letter_code
_entity_poly.pdbx_strand_id
1 'polypeptide(L)' 'MQREEMNELRTLVSRVSQTNLTDTQEEVLFARINDLSPDPEWSNYIFHSDEFVDSNGVLDLDRLIARLAAYQPITL' A
#
# COMPACT_ATOMS: atom_id res chain seq x y z
N MET A 1 -3.72 4.67 13.08
CA MET A 1 -2.89 5.34 12.07
C MET A 1 -3.09 6.85 12.17
N GLN A 2 -2.03 7.63 12.33
CA GLN A 2 -2.08 9.10 12.33
C GLN A 2 -2.10 9.64 10.88
N ARG A 3 -2.49 10.91 10.70
CA ARG A 3 -2.58 11.55 9.37
C ARG A 3 -1.24 11.60 8.63
N GLU A 4 -0.13 11.72 9.36
CA GLU A 4 1.22 11.74 8.80
C GLU A 4 1.62 10.37 8.24
N GLU A 5 1.37 9.30 9.01
CA GLU A 5 1.63 7.92 8.60
C GLU A 5 0.81 7.53 7.37
N MET A 6 -0.44 8.00 7.29
CA MET A 6 -1.32 7.76 6.14
C MET A 6 -0.82 8.44 4.86
N ASN A 7 -0.31 9.67 4.98
CA ASN A 7 0.30 10.38 3.84
C ASN A 7 1.64 9.75 3.41
N GLU A 8 2.44 9.27 4.36
CA GLU A 8 3.68 8.55 4.08
C GLU A 8 3.37 7.24 3.33
N LEU A 9 2.44 6.43 3.84
CA LEU A 9 1.99 5.18 3.22
C LEU A 9 1.51 5.42 1.78
N ARG A 10 0.67 6.44 1.56
CA ARG A 10 0.20 6.82 0.22
C ARG A 10 1.34 7.14 -0.74
N THR A 11 2.34 7.87 -0.26
CA THR A 11 3.51 8.26 -1.07
C THR A 11 4.35 7.04 -1.45
N LEU A 12 4.56 6.13 -0.49
CA LEU A 12 5.33 4.89 -0.71
C LEU A 12 4.62 3.98 -1.71
N VAL A 13 3.32 3.73 -1.53
CA VAL A 13 2.51 2.89 -2.44
C VAL A 13 2.47 3.48 -3.85
N SER A 14 2.27 4.80 -3.98
CA SER A 14 2.33 5.47 -5.28
C SER A 14 3.67 5.28 -5.98
N ARG A 15 4.77 5.33 -5.22
CA ARG A 15 6.13 5.18 -5.76
C ARG A 15 6.38 3.76 -6.25
N VAL A 16 5.92 2.77 -5.50
CA VAL A 16 5.99 1.34 -5.85
C VAL A 16 5.22 1.04 -7.14
N SER A 17 4.06 1.67 -7.34
CA SER A 17 3.24 1.43 -8.54
C SER A 17 3.77 2.11 -9.82
N GLN A 18 4.50 3.23 -9.70
CA GLN A 18 4.84 4.07 -10.86
C GLN A 18 6.30 4.01 -11.31
N THR A 19 7.21 3.47 -10.51
CA THR A 19 8.67 3.53 -10.78
C THR A 19 9.25 2.17 -11.12
N ASN A 20 10.15 2.14 -12.11
CA ASN A 20 11.08 1.03 -12.31
C ASN A 20 12.14 1.07 -11.18
N LEU A 21 11.77 0.56 -10.01
CA LEU A 21 12.64 0.48 -8.85
C LEU A 21 13.68 -0.63 -9.07
N THR A 22 14.85 -0.51 -8.43
CA THR A 22 15.77 -1.64 -8.31
C THR A 22 15.32 -2.54 -7.16
N ASP A 23 15.71 -3.83 -7.18
CA ASP A 23 15.46 -4.79 -6.09
C ASP A 23 15.73 -4.19 -4.70
N THR A 24 16.86 -3.49 -4.54
CA THR A 24 17.23 -2.84 -3.27
C THR A 24 16.28 -1.70 -2.88
N GLN A 25 15.77 -0.94 -3.84
CA GLN A 25 14.81 0.13 -3.57
C GLN A 25 13.43 -0.44 -3.24
N GLU A 26 13.02 -1.51 -3.92
CA GLU A 26 11.79 -2.24 -3.62
C GLU A 26 11.82 -2.81 -2.21
N GLU A 27 12.92 -3.47 -1.81
CA GLU A 27 13.06 -4.03 -0.46
C GLU A 27 12.90 -2.96 0.63
N VAL A 28 13.57 -1.81 0.48
CA VAL A 28 13.49 -0.70 1.44
C VAL A 28 12.07 -0.12 1.49
N LEU A 29 11.41 0.04 0.34
CA LEU A 29 10.04 0.55 0.29
C LEU A 29 9.06 -0.44 0.89
N PHE A 30 9.20 -1.73 0.60
CA PHE A 30 8.31 -2.78 1.09
C PHE A 30 8.46 -2.94 2.60
N ALA A 31 9.69 -2.93 3.12
CA ALA A 31 9.93 -2.94 4.56
C ALA A 31 9.26 -1.76 5.25
N ARG A 32 9.32 -0.56 4.64
CA ARG A 32 8.69 0.63 5.19
C ARG A 32 7.16 0.59 5.13
N ILE A 33 6.60 0.11 4.03
CA ILE A 33 5.15 -0.09 3.90
C ILE A 33 4.66 -1.14 4.91
N ASN A 34 5.42 -2.21 5.12
CA ASN A 34 5.09 -3.26 6.07
C ASN A 34 5.12 -2.79 7.54
N ASP A 35 5.96 -1.80 7.86
CA ASP A 35 6.00 -1.16 9.18
C ASP A 35 4.80 -0.23 9.42
N LEU A 36 4.36 0.49 8.38
CA LEU A 36 3.26 1.45 8.45
C LEU A 36 1.88 0.81 8.26
N SER A 37 1.78 -0.25 7.46
CA SER A 37 0.53 -0.91 7.13
C SER A 37 0.13 -1.88 8.23
N PRO A 38 -1.05 -1.73 8.86
CA PRO A 38 -1.54 -2.70 9.81
C PRO A 38 -2.03 -3.99 9.14
N ASP A 39 -2.33 -3.94 7.83
CA ASP A 39 -2.72 -5.10 7.03
C ASP A 39 -1.47 -5.74 6.40
N PRO A 40 -1.13 -7.01 6.73
CA PRO A 40 0.01 -7.70 6.14
C PRO A 40 -0.21 -8.09 4.66
N GLU A 41 -1.45 -8.09 4.18
CA GLU A 41 -1.79 -8.45 2.78
C GLU A 41 -1.76 -7.23 1.84
N TRP A 42 -1.19 -6.10 2.29
CA TRP A 42 -1.14 -4.86 1.52
C TRP A 42 -0.55 -5.02 0.10
N SER A 43 0.45 -5.88 -0.05
CA SER A 43 1.13 -6.13 -1.32
C SER A 43 0.24 -6.90 -2.30
N ASN A 44 -0.64 -7.77 -1.81
CA ASN A 44 -1.59 -8.50 -2.63
C ASN A 44 -2.55 -7.53 -3.33
N TYR A 45 -2.99 -6.47 -2.64
CA TYR A 45 -3.87 -5.46 -3.20
C TYR A 45 -3.23 -4.61 -4.31
N ILE A 46 -1.89 -4.55 -4.37
CA ILE A 46 -1.14 -3.75 -5.35
C ILE A 46 -0.70 -4.60 -6.54
N PHE A 47 -0.22 -5.81 -6.30
CA PHE A 47 0.45 -6.63 -7.34
C PHE A 47 -0.40 -7.77 -7.89
N HIS A 48 -1.42 -8.20 -7.15
CA HIS A 48 -2.15 -9.43 -7.45
C HIS A 48 -3.67 -9.25 -7.50
N SER A 49 -4.17 -8.09 -7.06
CA SER A 49 -5.60 -7.77 -7.08
C SER A 49 -5.87 -6.55 -7.95
N ASP A 50 -7.01 -6.59 -8.63
CA ASP A 50 -7.57 -5.45 -9.38
C ASP A 50 -8.63 -4.70 -8.56
N GLU A 51 -8.87 -5.11 -7.29
CA GLU A 51 -9.94 -4.56 -6.44
C GLU A 51 -9.86 -3.03 -6.27
N PHE A 52 -8.64 -2.51 -6.27
CA PHE A 52 -8.33 -1.09 -6.11
C PHE A 52 -7.92 -0.42 -7.41
N VAL A 53 -8.03 -1.11 -8.55
CA VAL A 53 -7.69 -0.55 -9.85
C VAL A 53 -8.98 0.02 -10.46
N ASP A 54 -8.96 1.28 -10.86
CA ASP A 54 -10.08 1.91 -11.55
C ASP A 54 -10.19 1.40 -13.01
N SER A 55 -11.31 1.71 -13.67
CA SER A 55 -11.56 1.38 -15.09
C SER A 55 -10.46 1.84 -16.06
N ASN A 56 -9.63 2.80 -15.66
CA ASN A 56 -8.47 3.27 -16.44
C ASN A 56 -7.18 2.45 -16.21
N GLY A 57 -7.22 1.38 -15.41
CA GLY A 57 -6.02 0.62 -15.04
C GLY A 57 -5.12 1.35 -14.04
N VAL A 58 -5.65 2.36 -13.35
CA VAL A 58 -4.90 3.18 -12.38
C VAL A 58 -5.30 2.78 -10.96
N LEU A 59 -4.31 2.56 -10.10
CA LEU A 59 -4.53 2.24 -8.69
C LEU A 59 -5.18 3.42 -7.94
N ASP A 60 -6.37 3.19 -7.38
CA ASP A 60 -7.09 4.08 -6.47
C ASP A 60 -6.43 4.05 -5.09
N LEU A 61 -5.41 4.90 -4.94
CA LEU A 61 -4.64 5.04 -3.72
C LEU A 61 -5.51 5.43 -2.52
N ASP A 62 -6.50 6.31 -2.70
CA ASP A 62 -7.33 6.76 -1.59
C ASP A 62 -8.17 5.62 -1.03
N ARG A 63 -8.76 4.79 -1.91
CA ARG A 63 -9.53 3.61 -1.50
C ARG A 63 -8.66 2.53 -0.88
N LEU A 64 -7.48 2.27 -1.44
CA LEU A 64 -6.53 1.31 -0.89
C LEU A 64 -6.05 1.72 0.51
N ILE A 65 -5.61 2.96 0.67
CA ILE A 65 -5.11 3.46 1.95
C ILE A 65 -6.22 3.47 3.02
N ALA A 66 -7.45 3.83 2.64
CA ALA A 66 -8.59 3.72 3.54
C ALA A 66 -8.85 2.27 3.99
N ARG A 67 -8.72 1.29 3.08
CA ARG A 67 -8.84 -0.13 3.41
C ARG A 67 -7.75 -0.58 4.37
N LEU A 68 -6.49 -0.26 4.07
CA LEU A 68 -5.34 -0.59 4.91
C LEU A 68 -5.49 0.03 6.30
N ALA A 69 -5.85 1.31 6.39
CA ALA A 69 -6.05 1.99 7.66
C ALA A 69 -7.24 1.43 8.47
N ALA A 70 -8.27 0.91 7.79
CA ALA A 70 -9.43 0.30 8.40
C ALA A 70 -9.22 -1.17 8.80
N TYR A 71 -8.09 -1.78 8.42
CA TYR A 71 -7.79 -3.15 8.80
C TYR A 71 -7.69 -3.27 10.33
N GLN A 72 -8.38 -4.27 10.86
CA GLN A 72 -8.36 -4.62 12.28
C GLN A 72 -7.93 -6.09 12.36
N PRO A 73 -6.77 -6.39 12.97
CA PRO A 73 -6.35 -7.77 13.13
C PRO A 73 -7.40 -8.51 13.96
N ILE A 74 -7.92 -9.62 13.43
CA ILE A 74 -8.83 -10.50 14.16
C ILE A 74 -8.02 -11.07 15.34
N THR A 75 -8.37 -10.66 16.55
CA THR A 75 -7.80 -11.25 17.77
C THR A 75 -8.55 -12.57 18.01
N LEU A 76 -7.89 -13.68 17.70
CA LEU A 76 -8.36 -15.05 17.98
C LEU A 76 -8.05 -15.45 19.42
#